data_AF-A0AAV3ZUQ8-F1
#
_entry.id   AF-A0AAV3ZUQ8-F1
#
_cell.length_a   1.000
_cell.length_b   1.000
_cell.length_c   1.000
_cell.angle_alpha   90.00
_cell.angle_beta   90.00
_cell.angle_gamma   90.00
#
_symmetry.space_group_name_H-M   'P 1'
#
loop_
_entity.id
_entity.type
_entity.pdbx_description
1 polymer ?
#
loop_
_entity_poly.entity_id
_entity_poly.type
_entity_poly.pdbx_seq_one_letter_code
_entity_poly.pdbx_strand_id
1 'polypeptide(L)'
;MADVINDWTMSDIINDWTMPDVINDWTMAYIISDSTMSDIINDWTMCDIINDWTMSDIINEWKMSDITNDWTMSDIINDWTMSDIINDWTIAYITEWTLPDMINDWTFADLIND
;
A
#
# COMPACT_ATOMS: atom_id res chain seq x y z
N MET A 1 -16.49 17.38 -1.68
CA MET A 1 -15.28 16.57 -1.79
C MET A 1 -14.15 17.51 -2.14
N ALA A 2 -13.12 17.53 -1.32
CA ALA A 2 -11.92 18.30 -1.59
C ALA A 2 -10.89 17.28 -2.05
N ASP A 3 -10.78 17.09 -3.36
CA ASP A 3 -9.79 16.17 -3.92
C ASP A 3 -8.41 16.79 -3.67
N VAL A 4 -7.58 16.10 -2.91
CA VAL A 4 -6.23 16.54 -2.59
C VAL A 4 -5.27 15.90 -3.58
N ILE A 5 -4.56 16.74 -4.33
CA ILE A 5 -3.53 16.32 -5.29
C ILE A 5 -2.17 16.81 -4.79
N ASN A 6 -1.25 15.89 -4.45
CA ASN A 6 0.10 16.21 -4.01
C ASN A 6 1.17 15.31 -4.64
N ASP A 7 2.38 15.87 -4.80
CA ASP A 7 3.60 15.14 -5.12
C ASP A 7 4.62 15.38 -4.00
N TRP A 8 5.09 14.30 -3.35
CA TRP A 8 6.00 14.37 -2.22
C TRP A 8 7.26 13.54 -2.45
N THR A 9 8.41 14.16 -2.14
CA THR A 9 9.68 13.46 -1.97
C THR A 9 10.20 13.67 -0.54
N MET A 10 10.39 12.60 0.21
CA MET A 10 10.81 12.65 1.61
C MET A 10 11.84 11.54 1.92
N SER A 11 12.76 11.80 2.85
CA SER A 11 13.80 10.82 3.19
C SER A 11 13.48 9.99 4.42
N ASP A 12 13.04 10.62 5.52
CA ASP A 12 12.66 9.92 6.75
C ASP A 12 11.31 10.44 7.24
N ILE A 13 10.35 9.53 7.43
CA ILE A 13 9.01 9.86 7.91
C ILE A 13 8.65 8.99 9.10
N ILE A 14 8.14 9.62 10.15
CA ILE A 14 7.39 8.96 11.22
C ILE A 14 6.08 9.72 11.41
N ASN A 15 4.94 9.13 11.06
CA ASN A 15 3.64 9.82 11.07
C ASN A 15 2.46 8.86 11.19
N ASP A 16 1.32 9.38 11.66
CA ASP A 16 0.01 8.75 11.50
C ASP A 16 -0.85 9.55 10.52
N TRP A 17 -1.42 8.88 9.53
CA TRP A 17 -2.22 9.52 8.49
C TRP A 17 -3.67 9.04 8.48
N THR A 18 -4.59 9.99 8.35
CA THR A 18 -5.99 9.71 8.03
C THR A 18 -6.41 10.60 6.88
N MET A 19 -6.68 10.00 5.72
CA MET A 19 -6.98 10.75 4.51
C MET A 19 -8.19 10.16 3.76
N PRO A 20 -9.26 10.95 3.57
CA PRO A 20 -10.33 10.62 2.62
C PRO A 20 -10.06 11.25 1.24
N ASP A 21 -10.29 10.50 0.16
CA ASP A 21 -10.26 10.92 -1.25
C ASP A 21 -8.94 11.57 -1.70
N VAL A 22 -7.96 10.76 -2.13
CA VAL A 22 -6.60 11.21 -2.41
C VAL A 22 -6.08 10.77 -3.78
N ILE A 23 -5.39 11.69 -4.47
CA ILE A 23 -4.58 11.37 -5.65
C ILE A 23 -3.15 11.89 -5.47
N ASN A 24 -2.16 11.02 -5.26
CA ASN A 24 -0.79 11.43 -4.95
C ASN A 24 0.30 10.57 -5.61
N ASP A 25 1.43 11.20 -5.93
CA ASP A 25 2.69 10.53 -6.27
C ASP A 25 3.70 10.70 -5.15
N TRP A 26 4.19 9.59 -4.59
CA TRP A 26 5.09 9.61 -3.43
C TRP A 26 6.40 8.89 -3.72
N THR A 27 7.51 9.55 -3.41
CA THR A 27 8.85 8.94 -3.35
C THR A 27 9.42 9.08 -1.94
N MET A 28 9.64 7.96 -1.25
CA MET A 28 10.05 7.94 0.15
C MET A 28 11.18 6.93 0.41
N ALA A 29 12.12 7.25 1.29
CA ALA A 29 13.32 6.40 1.49
C ALA A 29 13.35 5.61 2.80
N TYR A 30 12.69 6.09 3.86
CA TYR A 30 12.49 5.40 5.14
C TYR A 30 11.16 5.83 5.73
N ILE A 31 10.29 4.88 6.06
CA ILE A 31 8.96 5.17 6.62
C ILE A 31 8.65 4.26 7.80
N ILE A 32 8.15 4.88 8.86
CA ILE A 32 7.41 4.20 9.91
C ILE A 32 6.08 4.93 10.10
N SER A 33 4.96 4.33 9.71
CA SER A 33 3.66 4.99 9.77
C SER A 33 2.48 4.06 9.95
N ASP A 34 1.46 4.56 10.66
CA ASP A 34 0.13 3.97 10.63
C ASP A 34 -0.76 4.83 9.72
N SER A 35 -1.50 4.19 8.82
CA SER A 35 -2.33 4.92 7.87
C SER A 35 -3.71 4.31 7.71
N THR A 36 -4.72 5.16 7.80
CA THR A 36 -6.09 4.84 7.39
C THR A 36 -6.49 5.71 6.22
N MET A 37 -6.82 5.09 5.09
CA MET A 37 -7.13 5.83 3.88
C MET A 37 -8.39 5.28 3.19
N SER A 38 -9.19 6.17 2.60
CA SER A 38 -10.40 5.85 1.84
C SER A 38 -10.29 6.48 0.46
N ASP A 39 -10.63 5.73 -0.59
CA ASP A 39 -10.70 6.19 -1.98
C ASP A 39 -9.39 6.81 -2.48
N ILE A 40 -8.46 5.96 -2.94
CA ILE A 40 -7.08 6.35 -3.25
C ILE A 40 -6.73 6.04 -4.71
N ILE A 41 -6.05 6.97 -5.37
CA ILE A 41 -5.33 6.73 -6.62
C ILE A 41 -3.89 7.23 -6.50
N ASN A 42 -2.91 6.35 -6.30
CA ASN A 42 -1.53 6.78 -6.04
C ASN A 42 -0.44 5.94 -6.71
N ASP A 43 0.67 6.57 -7.09
CA ASP A 43 1.92 5.89 -7.45
C ASP A 43 2.98 6.07 -6.36
N TRP A 44 3.40 4.96 -5.74
CA TRP A 44 4.32 4.97 -4.61
C TRP A 44 5.64 4.29 -4.97
N THR A 45 6.75 5.00 -4.79
CA THR A 45 8.09 4.43 -4.77
C THR A 45 8.66 4.58 -3.36
N MET A 46 8.92 3.45 -2.70
CA MET A 46 9.36 3.45 -1.32
C MET A 46 10.56 2.52 -1.12
N CYS A 47 11.56 2.96 -0.36
CA CYS A 47 12.60 2.08 0.19
C CYS A 47 12.38 1.96 1.71
N ASP A 48 12.69 0.80 2.29
CA ASP A 48 12.69 0.53 3.74
C ASP A 48 11.43 1.01 4.51
N ILE A 49 10.44 0.12 4.67
CA ILE A 49 9.11 0.46 5.22
C ILE A 49 8.76 -0.43 6.42
N ILE A 50 8.22 0.18 7.48
CA ILE A 50 7.57 -0.53 8.60
C ILE A 50 6.24 0.14 8.96
N ASN A 51 5.11 -0.39 8.47
CA ASN A 51 3.82 0.30 8.54
C ASN A 51 2.60 -0.61 8.75
N ASP A 52 1.57 -0.08 9.42
CA ASP A 52 0.24 -0.68 9.46
C ASP A 52 -0.76 0.13 8.63
N TRP A 53 -1.31 -0.49 7.58
CA TRP A 53 -2.21 0.18 6.63
C TRP A 53 -3.60 -0.44 6.62
N THR A 54 -4.61 0.42 6.79
CA THR A 54 -6.02 0.10 6.55
C THR A 54 -6.55 0.94 5.39
N MET A 55 -7.00 0.27 4.33
CA MET A 55 -7.43 0.93 3.10
C MET A 55 -8.72 0.27 2.57
N SER A 56 -9.65 1.06 2.02
CA SER A 56 -10.91 0.50 1.47
C SER A 56 -10.85 0.34 -0.04
N ASP A 57 -10.84 1.45 -0.78
CA ASP A 57 -10.99 1.48 -2.23
C ASP A 57 -9.72 2.08 -2.85
N ILE A 58 -8.97 1.28 -3.61
CA ILE A 58 -7.59 1.61 -4.01
C ILE A 58 -7.33 1.30 -5.48
N ILE A 59 -6.69 2.25 -6.17
CA ILE A 59 -6.03 2.04 -7.45
C ILE A 59 -4.59 2.54 -7.38
N ASN A 60 -3.59 1.66 -7.20
CA ASN A 60 -2.20 2.10 -7.01
C ASN A 60 -1.15 1.31 -7.80
N GLU A 61 -0.06 1.99 -8.18
CA GLU A 61 1.20 1.35 -8.60
C GLU A 61 2.24 1.47 -7.47
N TRP A 62 2.69 0.34 -6.90
CA TRP A 62 3.69 0.34 -5.84
C TRP A 62 4.99 -0.29 -6.28
N LYS A 63 6.09 0.41 -6.02
CA LYS A 63 7.45 -0.09 -6.14
C LYS A 63 8.17 0.00 -4.80
N MET A 64 8.55 -1.15 -4.26
CA MET A 64 9.10 -1.25 -2.90
C MET A 64 10.30 -2.21 -2.83
N SER A 65 11.25 -1.99 -1.92
CA SER A 65 12.49 -2.80 -1.84
C SER A 65 12.66 -3.64 -0.58
N ASP A 66 12.20 -3.15 0.57
CA ASP A 66 12.39 -3.78 1.88
C ASP A 66 11.18 -3.40 2.75
N ILE A 67 10.36 -4.39 3.14
CA ILE A 67 9.05 -4.12 3.74
C ILE A 67 8.78 -5.02 4.95
N THR A 68 8.25 -4.43 6.02
CA THR A 68 7.58 -5.14 7.12
C THR A 68 6.25 -4.49 7.47
N ASN A 69 5.13 -5.01 6.96
CA ASN A 69 3.83 -4.35 7.11
C ASN A 69 2.65 -5.27 7.41
N ASP A 70 1.65 -4.71 8.11
CA ASP A 70 0.32 -5.31 8.26
C ASP A 70 -0.71 -4.55 7.40
N TRP A 71 -1.32 -5.25 6.44
CA TRP A 71 -2.24 -4.64 5.47
C TRP A 71 -3.66 -5.21 5.61
N THR A 72 -4.62 -4.32 5.81
CA THR A 72 -6.05 -4.62 5.70
C THR A 72 -6.65 -3.82 4.56
N MET A 73 -7.14 -4.51 3.53
CA MET A 73 -7.63 -3.90 2.30
C MET A 73 -8.91 -4.54 1.79
N SER A 74 -9.84 -3.76 1.24
CA SER A 74 -11.16 -4.29 0.80
C SER A 74 -11.24 -4.45 -0.72
N ASP A 75 -11.25 -3.35 -1.48
CA ASP A 75 -11.40 -3.33 -2.93
C ASP A 75 -10.15 -2.74 -3.61
N ILE A 76 -9.40 -3.58 -4.33
CA ILE A 76 -8.07 -3.22 -4.83
C ILE A 76 -7.92 -3.50 -6.33
N ILE A 77 -7.38 -2.51 -7.05
CA ILE A 77 -6.73 -2.68 -8.35
C ILE A 77 -5.30 -2.16 -8.23
N ASN A 78 -4.32 -3.05 -8.01
CA ASN A 78 -2.95 -2.63 -7.76
C ASN A 78 -1.94 -3.35 -8.64
N ASP A 79 -0.93 -2.62 -9.08
CA ASP A 79 0.28 -3.16 -9.70
C ASP A 79 1.45 -3.02 -8.76
N TRP A 80 2.04 -4.15 -8.36
CA TRP A 80 3.07 -4.17 -7.36
C TRP A 80 4.35 -4.84 -7.81
N THR A 81 5.44 -4.13 -7.57
CA THR A 81 6.81 -4.63 -7.68
C THR A 81 7.48 -4.49 -6.33
N MET A 82 7.76 -5.60 -5.67
CA MET A 82 8.35 -5.59 -4.34
C MET A 82 9.55 -6.56 -4.28
N SER A 83 10.56 -6.21 -3.49
CA SER A 83 11.70 -7.06 -3.11
C SER A 83 11.69 -7.22 -1.58
N ASP A 84 12.19 -8.36 -1.08
CA ASP A 84 12.42 -8.66 0.35
C ASP A 84 11.32 -8.24 1.34
N ILE A 85 10.36 -9.15 1.59
CA ILE A 85 9.09 -8.81 2.24
C ILE A 85 8.75 -9.76 3.39
N ILE A 86 8.29 -9.17 4.50
CA ILE A 86 7.60 -9.84 5.61
C ILE A 86 6.27 -9.14 5.86
N ASN A 87 5.15 -9.81 5.63
CA ASN A 87 3.88 -9.12 5.53
C ASN A 87 2.68 -9.98 5.97
N ASP A 88 1.73 -9.37 6.70
CA ASP A 88 0.46 -9.98 7.13
C ASP A 88 -0.73 -9.30 6.50
N TRP A 89 -1.44 -10.03 5.65
CA TRP A 89 -2.40 -9.42 4.73
C TRP A 89 -3.80 -9.99 4.86
N THR A 90 -4.77 -9.07 4.94
CA THR A 90 -6.20 -9.35 4.89
C THR A 90 -6.81 -8.62 3.71
N ILE A 91 -7.23 -9.35 2.68
CA ILE A 91 -7.74 -8.74 1.45
C ILE A 91 -9.05 -9.39 0.99
N ALA A 92 -10.02 -8.57 0.59
CA ALA A 92 -11.29 -9.05 0.07
C ALA A 92 -11.31 -9.22 -1.47
N TYR A 93 -10.68 -8.35 -2.26
CA TYR A 93 -10.65 -8.43 -3.73
C TYR A 93 -9.35 -7.90 -4.37
N ILE A 94 -8.76 -8.61 -5.36
CA ILE A 94 -7.52 -8.27 -6.10
C ILE A 94 -7.62 -8.69 -7.58
N THR A 95 -6.98 -7.93 -8.48
CA THR A 95 -6.93 -8.24 -9.92
C THR A 95 -5.58 -8.72 -10.47
N GLU A 96 -4.40 -8.22 -10.05
CA GLU A 96 -3.08 -8.63 -10.58
C GLU A 96 -1.96 -8.42 -9.54
N TRP A 97 -0.95 -9.30 -9.45
CA TRP A 97 0.32 -9.08 -8.71
C TRP A 97 1.50 -9.88 -9.27
N THR A 98 2.72 -9.40 -9.04
CA THR A 98 3.97 -10.11 -9.34
C THR A 98 5.00 -9.98 -8.22
N LEU A 99 5.48 -11.11 -7.68
CA LEU A 99 6.36 -11.13 -6.50
C LEU A 99 7.49 -12.18 -6.65
N PRO A 100 8.76 -11.75 -6.73
CA PRO A 100 9.91 -12.63 -6.61
C PRO A 100 10.38 -12.62 -5.14
N ASP A 101 10.17 -13.73 -4.43
CA ASP A 101 10.66 -14.04 -3.07
C ASP A 101 9.95 -13.31 -1.90
N MET A 102 9.07 -14.03 -1.18
CA MET A 102 8.35 -13.52 0.00
C MET A 102 8.19 -14.55 1.13
N ILE A 103 8.06 -14.07 2.37
CA ILE A 103 7.52 -14.81 3.53
C ILE A 103 6.28 -14.06 4.02
N ASN A 104 5.09 -14.64 3.86
CA ASN A 104 3.83 -13.97 4.19
C ASN A 104 2.80 -14.90 4.82
N ASP A 105 1.91 -14.32 5.63
CA ASP A 105 0.64 -14.93 6.02
C ASP A 105 -0.54 -14.20 5.37
N TRP A 106 -1.40 -14.94 4.66
CA TRP A 106 -2.50 -14.39 3.87
C TRP A 106 -3.84 -14.88 4.38
N THR A 107 -4.79 -13.95 4.45
CA THR A 107 -6.19 -14.26 4.65
C THR A 107 -7.03 -13.58 3.56
N PHE A 108 -7.69 -14.41 2.74
CA PHE A 108 -8.58 -13.96 1.67
C PHE A 108 -10.03 -14.23 2.04
N ALA A 109 -10.90 -13.23 1.86
CA ALA A 109 -12.32 -13.38 2.19
C ALA A 109 -13.17 -13.97 1.05
N ASP A 110 -12.84 -13.73 -0.23
CA ASP A 110 -13.58 -14.29 -1.37
C ASP A 110 -12.69 -14.44 -2.62
N LEU A 111 -12.68 -15.64 -3.21
CA LEU A 111 -11.93 -15.95 -4.43
C LEU A 111 -12.89 -15.92 -5.64
N ILE A 112 -12.90 -14.84 -6.41
CA ILE A 112 -13.35 -14.93 -7.81
C ILE A 112 -12.10 -15.17 -8.65
N ASN A 113 -11.76 -16.46 -8.81
CA ASN A 113 -10.92 -16.89 -9.92
C ASN A 113 -11.73 -16.68 -11.20
N ASP A 114 -11.23 -15.85 -12.11
CA ASP A 114 -11.51 -16.00 -13.55
C ASP A 114 -10.28 -16.61 -14.23
#